data_AF-A0A350AJQ7-F1
#
_entry.id   AF-A0A350AJQ7-F1
#
_cell.length_a   1.000
_cell.length_b   1.000
_cell.length_c   1.000
_cell.angle_alpha   90.00
_cell.angle_beta   90.00
_cell.angle_gamma   90.00
#
_symmetry.space_group_name_H-M   'P 1'
#
loop_
_entity.id
_entity.type
_entity.pdbx_description
1 polymer ?
#
loop_
_entity_poly.entity_id
_entity_poly.type
_entity_poly.pdbx_seq_one_letter_code
_entity_poly.pdbx_strand_id
1 'polypeptide(L)' 'MTLCNAIEGMAKSGATVITDGWTGYAGLEQVGYGHQTIRSDYSIGEDMLPRCHRVASLLKRFLKTIRINPACARYLHNM' A
#
# COMPACT_ATOMS: atom_id res chain seq x y z
N MET A 1 11.09 1.95 -13.74
CA MET A 1 9.72 2.18 -14.25
C MET A 1 9.08 3.22 -13.34
N THR A 2 8.78 4.41 -13.85
CA THR A 2 8.17 5.49 -13.08
C THR A 2 6.65 5.32 -13.07
N LEU A 3 5.99 5.95 -12.09
CA LEU A 3 4.53 5.94 -11.97
C LEU A 3 3.84 6.45 -13.24
N CYS A 4 4.36 7.52 -13.85
CA CYS A 4 3.77 8.13 -15.04
C CYS A 4 3.79 7.18 -16.25
N ASN A 5 4.90 6.47 -16.49
CA ASN A 5 4.99 5.51 -17.59
C ASN A 5 3.99 4.35 -17.42
N ALA A 6 3.74 3.91 -16.19
CA ALA A 6 2.74 2.88 -15.93
C ALA A 6 1.33 3.39 -16.27
N ILE A 7 1.03 4.64 -15.92
CA ILE A 7 -0.27 5.26 -16.19
C ILE A 7 -0.49 5.50 -17.68
N GLU A 8 0.54 5.90 -18.44
CA GLU A 8 0.47 6.02 -19.91
C GLU A 8 0.11 4.70 -20.62
N GLY A 9 0.55 3.56 -20.08
CA GLY A 9 0.20 2.25 -20.61
C GLY A 9 -1.20 1.75 -20.22
N MET A 10 -1.85 2.38 -19.25
CA MET A 10 -3.11 1.90 -18.66
C MET A 10 -4.29 2.84 -18.88
N ALA A 11 -4.04 4.14 -19.00
CA ALA A 11 -5.05 5.18 -19.12
C ALA A 11 -4.95 5.89 -20.47
N LYS A 12 -6.09 6.41 -20.94
CA LYS A 12 -6.12 7.26 -22.13
C LYS A 12 -5.39 8.57 -21.84
N SER A 13 -4.54 9.02 -22.77
CA SER A 13 -3.89 10.34 -22.68
C SER A 13 -4.92 11.46 -22.47
N GLY A 14 -4.62 12.38 -21.55
CA GLY A 14 -5.52 13.48 -21.16
C GLY A 14 -6.66 13.07 -20.22
N ALA A 15 -6.71 11.81 -19.76
CA ALA A 15 -7.69 11.40 -18.76
C ALA A 15 -7.44 12.09 -17.41
N THR A 16 -8.50 12.21 -16.61
CA THR A 16 -8.39 12.59 -15.21
C THR A 16 -8.18 11.35 -14.35
N VAL A 17 -7.06 11.26 -13.66
CA VAL A 17 -6.73 10.18 -12.73
C VAL A 17 -7.22 10.58 -11.35
N ILE A 18 -8.01 9.69 -10.75
CA ILE A 18 -8.58 9.93 -9.42
C ILE A 18 -7.82 9.08 -8.40
N THR A 19 -7.20 9.71 -7.39
CA THR A 19 -6.32 9.01 -6.42
C THR A 19 -6.66 9.33 -4.97
N ASP A 20 -5.96 8.67 -4.05
CA ASP A 20 -6.05 8.84 -2.59
C ASP A 20 -5.32 10.08 -2.04
N GLY A 21 -4.71 10.89 -2.92
CA GLY A 21 -4.01 12.12 -2.54
C GLY A 21 -2.55 11.92 -2.12
N TRP A 22 -1.96 10.75 -2.35
CA TRP A 22 -0.53 10.56 -2.09
C TRP A 22 0.35 11.49 -2.95
N THR A 23 1.36 12.12 -2.35
CA THR A 23 2.24 13.10 -3.01
C THR A 23 3.04 12.53 -4.18
N GLY A 24 3.17 11.20 -4.26
CA GLY A 24 3.77 10.51 -5.42
C GLY A 24 3.02 10.76 -6.74
N TYR A 25 1.75 11.16 -6.68
CA TYR A 25 0.92 11.48 -7.85
C TYR A 25 1.11 12.91 -8.37
N ALA A 26 1.85 13.79 -7.69
CA ALA A 26 2.01 15.20 -8.06
C ALA A 26 2.65 15.42 -9.45
N GLY A 27 3.35 14.41 -9.99
CA GLY A 27 3.91 14.44 -11.34
C GLY A 27 2.88 14.28 -12.45
N LEU A 28 1.64 13.84 -12.16
CA LEU A 28 0.64 13.52 -13.19
C LEU A 28 0.24 14.71 -14.05
N GLU A 29 0.06 15.87 -13.42
CA GLU A 29 -0.28 17.12 -14.12
C GLU A 29 0.81 17.53 -15.11
N GLN A 30 2.08 17.29 -14.77
CA GLN A 30 3.24 17.61 -15.61
C GLN A 30 3.29 16.75 -16.87
N VAL A 31 2.64 15.57 -16.86
CA VAL A 31 2.56 14.65 -18.00
C VAL A 31 1.21 14.76 -18.74
N GLY A 32 0.41 15.78 -18.41
CA GLY A 32 -0.84 16.09 -19.12
C GLY A 32 -2.05 15.26 -18.66
N TYR A 33 -1.98 14.62 -17.49
CA TYR A 33 -3.13 13.98 -16.86
C TYR A 33 -3.76 14.94 -15.85
N GLY A 34 -5.09 15.07 -15.88
CA GLY A 34 -5.79 15.72 -14.78
C GLY A 34 -5.63 14.89 -13.50
N HIS A 35 -5.45 15.53 -12.35
CA HIS A 35 -5.37 14.83 -11.07
C HIS A 35 -6.49 15.28 -10.15
N GLN A 36 -7.31 14.34 -9.69
CA GLN A 36 -8.37 14.58 -8.73
C GLN A 36 -8.18 13.68 -7.51
N THR A 37 -8.28 14.22 -6.30
CA THR A 37 -8.22 13.42 -5.08
C THR A 37 -9.62 13.02 -4.64
N ILE A 38 -9.84 11.72 -4.37
CA ILE A 38 -11.18 11.14 -4.16
C ILE A 38 -11.79 11.52 -2.80
N ARG A 39 -11.03 12.08 -1.85
CA ARG A 39 -11.52 12.60 -0.56
C ARG A 39 -10.44 13.37 0.20
N SER A 40 -10.72 14.61 0.58
CA SER A 40 -9.89 15.40 1.53
C SER A 40 -10.32 15.21 2.99
N ASP A 41 -11.55 14.75 3.22
CA ASP A 41 -12.09 14.47 4.55
C ASP A 41 -11.79 13.02 4.95
N TYR A 42 -10.77 12.89 5.80
CA TYR A 42 -10.36 11.68 6.49
C TYR A 42 -11.26 11.45 7.73
N SER A 43 -12.58 11.37 7.60
CA SER A 43 -13.45 10.80 8.64
C SER A 43 -13.32 9.27 8.68
N ILE A 44 -12.09 8.78 8.60
CA ILE A 44 -11.75 7.37 8.73
C ILE A 44 -11.45 7.22 10.21
N GLY A 45 -12.25 6.42 10.93
CA GLY A 45 -12.04 6.19 12.37
C GLY A 45 -10.58 5.84 12.68
N GLU A 46 -10.16 6.02 13.93
CA GLU A 46 -8.74 5.99 14.35
C GLU A 46 -7.91 4.80 13.83
N ASP A 47 -8.55 3.67 13.51
CA ASP A 47 -7.94 2.53 12.83
C ASP A 47 -8.48 2.35 11.40
N MET A 48 -7.68 2.78 10.41
CA MET A 48 -8.03 2.68 8.99
C MET A 48 -8.07 1.24 8.47
N LEU A 49 -7.28 0.35 9.07
CA LEU A 49 -7.05 -1.00 8.55
C LEU A 49 -6.97 -2.03 9.69
N PRO A 50 -8.02 -2.17 10.52
CA PRO A 50 -7.97 -3.00 11.73
C PRO A 50 -7.66 -4.47 11.42
N ARG A 51 -8.09 -4.95 10.26
CA ARG A 51 -7.79 -6.31 9.79
C ARG A 51 -6.33 -6.45 9.36
N CYS A 52 -5.77 -5.48 8.64
CA CYS A 52 -4.37 -5.50 8.24
C CYS A 52 -3.44 -5.37 9.46
N HIS A 53 -3.78 -4.49 10.42
CA HIS A 53 -3.05 -4.38 11.69
C HIS A 53 -3.07 -5.69 12.48
N ARG A 54 -4.20 -6.42 12.48
CA ARG A 54 -4.27 -7.74 13.09
C ARG A 54 -3.35 -8.75 12.40
N VAL A 55 -3.38 -8.82 11.06
CA VAL A 55 -2.49 -9.70 10.28
C VAL A 55 -1.02 -9.37 10.55
N ALA A 56 -0.65 -8.09 10.48
CA ALA A 56 0.71 -7.62 10.77
C ALA A 56 1.14 -7.95 12.21
N SER A 57 0.23 -7.79 13.19
CA SER A 57 0.50 -8.13 14.59
C SER A 57 0.70 -9.63 14.80
N LEU A 58 -0.10 -10.47 14.14
CA LEU A 58 0.05 -11.92 14.17
C LEU A 58 1.38 -12.35 13.54
N LEU A 59 1.74 -11.78 12.39
CA LEU A 59 3.02 -12.02 11.74
C LEU A 59 4.19 -11.61 12.65
N LYS A 60 4.13 -10.41 13.25
CA LYS A 60 5.15 -9.92 14.19
C LYS A 60 5.28 -10.85 15.40
N ARG A 61 4.17 -11.37 15.94
CA ARG A 61 4.18 -12.36 17.03
C ARG A 61 4.84 -13.65 16.58
N PHE A 62 4.45 -14.18 15.43
CA PHE A 62 5.02 -15.39 14.86
C PHE A 62 6.54 -15.28 14.64
N LEU A 63 7.01 -14.20 14.02
CA LEU A 63 8.44 -13.95 13.81
C LEU A 63 9.21 -13.80 15.12
N LYS A 64 8.62 -13.14 16.13
CA LYS A 64 9.21 -13.09 17.48
C LYS A 64 9.31 -14.47 18.11
N THR A 65 8.29 -15.31 17.97
CA THR A 65 8.31 -16.69 18.48
C THR A 65 9.44 -17.50 17.85
N ILE A 66 9.66 -17.39 16.53
CA ILE A 66 10.78 -18.05 15.84
C ILE A 66 12.13 -17.61 16.41
N ARG A 67 12.30 -16.31 16.67
CA ARG A 67 13.56 -15.76 17.18
C ARG A 67 13.86 -16.20 18.62
N ILE A 68 12.83 -16.30 19.47
CA ILE A 68 13.01 -16.58 20.90
C ILE A 68 13.05 -18.09 21.17
N ASN A 69 12.41 -18.91 20.34
CA ASN A 69 12.39 -20.36 20.48
C ASN A 69 12.97 -21.05 19.23
N PRO A 70 14.21 -21.58 19.28
CA PRO A 70 14.86 -22.22 18.14
C PRO A 70 14.20 -23.55 17.72
N ALA A 71 13.39 -24.18 18.59
CA ALA A 71 12.60 -25.34 18.21
C ALA A 71 11.45 -24.95 17.26
N CYS A 72 10.85 -23.77 17.44
CA CYS A 72 9.82 -23.24 16.54
C CYS A 72 10.37 -22.93 15.14
N ALA A 73 11.63 -22.48 15.03
CA ALA A 73 12.30 -22.29 13.74
C ALA A 73 12.43 -23.60 12.94
N ARG A 74 12.54 -24.75 13.63
CA ARG A 74 12.70 -26.07 13.02
C ARG A 74 11.42 -26.59 12.33
N TYR A 75 10.24 -26.11 12.73
CA TYR A 75 8.98 -26.46 12.06
C TYR A 75 8.88 -25.92 10.62
N LEU A 76 9.55 -24.81 10.31
CA LEU A 76 9.57 -24.26 8.94
C LEU A 76 10.45 -25.05 7.97
N HIS A 77 11.44 -25.79 8.47
CA HIS A 77 12.31 -26.62 7.64
C HIS A 77 11.66 -27.97 7.28
N ASN A 78 10.55 -28.31 7.93
CA ASN A 78 9.86 -29.60 7.77
C ASN A 78 8.46 -29.44 7.12
N MET A 79 8.18 -28.29 6.51
CA MET A 79 7.05 -28.02 5.61
C MET A 79 7.56 -27.97 4.17
#